data_AF-A0A496XB62-F1
#
_entry.id   AF-A0A496XB62-F1
#
_cell.length_a   1.000
_cell.length_b   1.000
_cell.length_c   1.000
_cell.angle_alpha   90.00
_cell.angle_beta   90.00
_cell.angle_gamma   90.00
#
_symmetry.space_group_name_H-M   'P 1'
#
loop_
_entity.id
_entity.type
_entity.pdbx_description
1 polymer ?
#
loop_
_entity_poly.entity_id
_entity_poly.type
_entity_poly.pdbx_seq_one_letter_code
_entity_poly.pdbx_strand_id
1 'polypeptide(L)'
;MSDEAVEIDPVFLAMTRPPIFMGVTYTFFVINGTLTTIVFLAANNLLAFVIGIPVHMVGYLVCLKDPRIFDIWRVRLLKTPTCRNRGFWNASSYAP
;
A
#
# COMPACT_ATOMS: atom_id res chain seq x y z
N MET A 1 31.76 -8.74 34.83
CA MET A 1 30.79 -8.79 33.72
C MET A 1 31.55 -8.32 32.50
N SER A 2 32.10 -9.27 31.74
CA SER A 2 32.83 -9.00 30.50
C SER A 2 31.87 -8.34 29.51
N ASP A 3 32.28 -7.22 28.93
CA ASP A 3 31.57 -6.56 27.84
C ASP A 3 31.57 -7.49 26.61
N GLU A 4 30.53 -8.30 26.46
CA GLU A 4 30.23 -8.99 25.20
C GLU A 4 29.95 -7.91 24.15
N ALA A 5 30.89 -7.75 23.22
CA ALA A 5 30.72 -6.87 22.08
C ALA A 5 29.51 -7.35 21.25
N VAL A 6 28.51 -6.49 21.11
CA VAL A 6 27.29 -6.78 20.33
C VAL A 6 27.68 -7.08 18.89
N GLU A 7 27.40 -8.30 18.44
CA GLU A 7 27.54 -8.72 17.04
C GLU A 7 26.44 -8.06 16.19
N ILE A 8 26.83 -7.35 15.13
CA ILE A 8 25.90 -6.62 14.24
C ILE A 8 26.01 -7.18 12.83
N ASP A 9 24.94 -7.84 12.36
CA ASP A 9 24.81 -8.28 10.98
C ASP A 9 24.08 -7.26 10.10
N PRO A 10 24.50 -7.06 8.84
CA PRO A 10 23.79 -6.19 7.92
C PRO A 10 22.45 -6.80 7.49
N VAL A 11 21.37 -6.03 7.61
CA VAL A 11 20.04 -6.44 7.14
C VAL A 11 19.91 -6.23 5.63
N PHE A 12 19.69 -7.32 4.90
CA PHE A 12 19.37 -7.27 3.47
C PHE A 12 17.94 -6.75 3.25
N LEU A 13 17.82 -5.46 2.95
CA LEU A 13 16.54 -4.77 2.73
C LEU A 13 15.64 -5.41 1.67
N ALA A 14 16.21 -6.08 0.66
CA ALA A 14 15.45 -6.74 -0.40
C ALA A 14 14.53 -7.85 0.14
N MET A 15 14.96 -8.57 1.19
CA MET A 15 14.20 -9.69 1.77
C MET A 15 13.08 -9.23 2.71
N THR A 16 13.16 -7.98 3.19
CA THR A 16 12.23 -7.43 4.18
C THR A 16 11.29 -6.38 3.61
N ARG A 17 11.50 -5.92 2.37
CA ARG A 17 10.59 -4.98 1.71
C ARG A 17 9.53 -5.71 0.88
N PRO A 18 8.32 -5.14 0.78
CA PRO A 18 7.32 -5.67 -0.14
C PRO A 18 7.83 -5.59 -1.59
N PRO A 19 7.37 -6.48 -2.48
CA PRO A 19 7.75 -6.45 -3.89
C PRO A 19 7.24 -5.15 -4.55
N ILE A 20 8.17 -4.42 -5.19
CA ILE A 20 7.92 -3.14 -5.87
C ILE A 20 8.16 -3.33 -7.37
N PHE A 21 7.28 -2.77 -8.20
CA PHE A 21 7.40 -2.76 -9.66
C PHE A 21 7.15 -1.35 -10.18
N MET A 22 8.04 -0.83 -11.03
CA MET A 22 7.97 0.54 -11.57
C MET A 22 7.70 1.62 -10.50
N GLY A 23 8.31 1.47 -9.32
CA GLY A 23 8.25 2.43 -8.22
C GLY A 23 6.98 2.38 -7.36
N VAL A 24 6.05 1.46 -7.62
CA VAL A 24 4.85 1.23 -6.79
C VAL A 24 4.81 -0.21 -6.27
N THR A 25 3.99 -0.50 -5.27
CA THR A 25 3.81 -1.89 -4.81
C THR A 25 3.21 -2.77 -5.91
N TYR A 26 3.64 -4.03 -5.97
CA TYR A 26 3.16 -4.98 -6.97
C TYR A 26 1.62 -5.10 -6.99
N THR A 27 0.99 -5.15 -5.81
CA THR A 27 -0.48 -5.22 -5.69
C THR A 27 -1.16 -4.00 -6.29
N PHE A 28 -0.64 -2.78 -6.04
CA PHE A 28 -1.21 -1.57 -6.61
C PHE A 28 -1.05 -1.54 -8.13
N PHE A 29 0.12 -1.93 -8.65
CA PHE A 29 0.37 -1.99 -10.09
C PHE A 29 -0.63 -2.89 -10.82
N VAL A 30 -0.87 -4.08 -10.28
CA VAL A 30 -1.85 -5.03 -10.85
C VAL A 30 -3.26 -4.42 -10.85
N ILE A 31 -3.68 -3.83 -9.72
CA ILE A 31 -5.01 -3.19 -9.61
C ILE A 31 -5.15 -2.04 -10.61
N ASN A 32 -4.13 -1.18 -10.74
CA ASN A 32 -4.12 -0.08 -11.69
C ASN A 32 -4.27 -0.59 -13.14
N GLY A 33 -3.48 -1.60 -13.53
CA GLY A 33 -3.55 -2.20 -14.87
C GLY A 33 -4.89 -2.88 -15.16
N THR A 34 -5.42 -3.63 -14.19
CA THR A 34 -6.74 -4.27 -14.32
C THR A 34 -7.86 -3.24 -14.45
N LEU A 35 -7.89 -2.20 -13.60
CA LEU A 35 -8.89 -1.14 -13.66
C LEU A 35 -8.80 -0.35 -14.97
N THR A 36 -7.60 -0.04 -15.43
CA THR A 36 -7.38 0.65 -16.70
C THR A 36 -7.92 -0.19 -17.87
N THR A 37 -7.68 -1.51 -17.85
CA THR A 37 -8.23 -2.44 -18.83
C THR A 37 -9.76 -2.50 -18.78
N ILE A 38 -10.37 -2.54 -17.60
CA ILE A 38 -11.83 -2.51 -17.44
C ILE A 38 -12.43 -1.23 -18.03
N VAL A 39 -11.84 -0.08 -17.74
CA VAL A 39 -12.29 1.22 -18.27
C VAL A 39 -12.12 1.28 -19.79
N PHE A 40 -11.01 0.76 -20.31
CA PHE A 40 -10.77 0.64 -21.75
C PHE A 40 -11.86 -0.19 -22.45
N LEU A 41 -12.18 -1.37 -21.91
CA LEU A 41 -13.21 -2.25 -22.47
C LEU A 41 -14.60 -1.60 -22.41
N ALA A 42 -14.92 -0.92 -21.31
CA ALA A 42 -16.19 -0.24 -21.13
C ALA A 42 -16.36 0.97 -22.07
N ALA A 43 -15.30 1.75 -22.28
CA ALA A 43 -15.32 2.93 -23.15
C ALA A 43 -15.11 2.60 -24.64
N ASN A 44 -14.57 1.41 -24.95
CA ASN A 44 -14.16 0.98 -26.28
C ASN A 44 -13.27 2.01 -27.00
N ASN A 45 -12.38 2.66 -26.23
CA ASN A 45 -11.55 3.76 -26.72
C ASN A 45 -10.14 3.63 -26.16
N LEU A 46 -9.14 3.58 -27.05
CA LEU A 46 -7.72 3.48 -26.68
C LEU A 46 -7.24 4.63 -25.78
N LEU A 47 -7.87 5.80 -25.85
CA LEU A 47 -7.55 6.93 -24.96
C LEU A 47 -7.82 6.62 -23.48
N ALA A 48 -8.62 5.60 -23.16
CA ALA A 48 -8.85 5.18 -21.79
C ALA A 48 -7.56 4.74 -21.05
N PHE A 49 -6.53 4.26 -21.77
CA PHE A 49 -5.25 3.92 -21.17
C PHE A 49 -4.54 5.12 -20.53
N VAL A 50 -4.80 6.33 -21.03
CA VAL A 50 -4.22 7.57 -20.48
C VAL A 50 -4.65 7.77 -19.04
N ILE A 51 -5.82 7.27 -18.62
CA ILE A 51 -6.33 7.36 -17.24
C ILE A 51 -5.46 6.54 -16.27
N GLY A 52 -4.83 5.46 -16.72
CA GLY A 52 -3.94 4.66 -15.88
C GLY A 52 -2.71 5.43 -15.40
N ILE A 53 -2.19 6.33 -16.24
CA ILE A 53 -0.96 7.12 -15.98
C ILE A 53 -1.10 8.05 -14.75
N PRO A 54 -2.09 8.97 -14.65
CA PRO A 54 -2.23 9.82 -13.48
C PRO A 54 -2.50 9.01 -12.21
N VAL A 55 -3.28 7.92 -12.31
CA VAL A 55 -3.53 7.03 -11.17
C VAL A 55 -2.22 6.39 -10.71
N HIS A 56 -1.37 5.93 -11.64
CA HIS A 56 -0.06 5.35 -11.32
C HIS A 56 0.88 6.39 -10.70
N MET A 57 0.90 7.62 -11.22
CA MET A 57 1.70 8.71 -10.66
C MET A 57 1.30 9.02 -9.20
N VAL A 58 0.01 9.05 -8.89
CA VAL A 58 -0.45 9.22 -7.51
C VAL A 58 0.02 8.06 -6.64
N GLY A 59 -0.09 6.82 -7.12
CA GLY A 59 0.42 5.65 -6.40
C GLY A 59 1.93 5.71 -6.16
N TYR A 60 2.70 6.21 -7.12
CA TYR A 60 4.14 6.42 -7.01
C TYR A 60 4.48 7.43 -5.91
N LEU A 61 3.81 8.58 -5.90
CA LEU A 61 4.00 9.60 -4.85
C LEU A 61 3.67 9.07 -3.45
N VAL A 62 2.64 8.23 -3.35
CA VAL A 62 2.23 7.60 -2.10
C VAL A 62 3.29 6.57 -1.62
N CYS A 63 3.84 5.78 -2.54
CA CYS A 63 4.93 4.83 -2.24
C CYS A 63 6.27 5.49 -1.86
N LEU A 64 6.53 6.72 -2.31
CA LEU A 64 7.72 7.47 -1.87
C LEU A 64 7.72 7.73 -0.36
N LYS A 65 6.53 7.90 0.24
CA LYS A 65 6.39 8.14 1.67
C LYS A 65 6.55 6.86 2.49
N ASP A 66 5.87 5.79 2.07
CA ASP A 66 6.00 4.48 2.71
C ASP A 66 5.66 3.36 1.68
N PRO A 67 6.58 2.42 1.42
CA PRO A 67 6.33 1.32 0.50
C PRO A 67 5.25 0.33 0.99
N ARG A 68 4.91 0.31 2.29
CA ARG A 68 3.92 -0.61 2.88
C ARG A 68 2.52 0.01 3.00
N ILE A 69 2.33 1.25 2.56
CA ILE A 69 1.08 2.00 2.76
C ILE A 69 -0.15 1.28 2.19
N PHE A 70 -0.02 0.63 1.03
CA PHE A 70 -1.10 -0.15 0.42
C PHE A 70 -1.45 -1.42 1.21
N ASP A 71 -0.46 -2.09 1.79
CA ASP A 71 -0.69 -3.25 2.65
C ASP A 71 -1.36 -2.85 3.97
N ILE A 72 -0.90 -1.75 4.57
CA ILE A 72 -1.49 -1.19 5.78
C ILE A 72 -2.94 -0.77 5.51
N TRP A 73 -3.20 -0.11 4.38
CA TRP A 73 -4.54 0.30 3.99
C TRP A 73 -5.46 -0.91 3.77
N ARG A 74 -4.96 -1.96 3.11
CA ARG A 74 -5.68 -3.24 2.96
C ARG A 74 -6.02 -3.87 4.31
N VAL A 75 -5.06 -3.97 5.23
CA VAL A 75 -5.29 -4.53 6.57
C VAL A 75 -6.30 -3.70 7.33
N ARG A 76 -6.18 -2.36 7.28
CA ARG A 76 -7.12 -1.44 7.90
C ARG A 76 -8.54 -1.63 7.36
N LEU A 77 -8.69 -1.77 6.04
CA LEU A 77 -9.98 -1.95 5.39
C LEU A 77 -10.63 -3.30 5.74
N LEU A 78 -9.84 -4.38 5.79
CA LEU A 78 -10.37 -5.75 5.92
C LEU A 78 -10.46 -6.23 7.37
N LYS A 79 -9.46 -5.93 8.21
CA LYS A 79 -9.31 -6.53 9.54
C LYS A 79 -9.62 -5.58 10.69
N THR A 80 -9.71 -4.28 10.44
CA THR A 80 -9.90 -3.27 11.48
C THR A 80 -11.05 -2.31 11.13
N PRO A 81 -12.30 -2.81 11.06
CA PRO A 81 -13.46 -1.97 10.78
C PRO A 81 -13.60 -0.86 11.83
N THR A 82 -14.11 0.29 11.41
CA THR A 82 -14.28 1.44 12.29
C THR A 82 -15.34 1.16 13.35
N CYS A 83 -14.97 1.21 14.63
CA CYS A 83 -15.93 1.11 15.73
C CYS A 83 -16.79 2.37 15.82
N ARG A 84 -18.07 2.22 16.17
CA ARG A 84 -19.03 3.35 16.24
C ARG A 84 -18.70 4.36 17.36
N ASN A 85 -18.02 3.90 18.40
CA ASN A 85 -17.52 4.72 19.52
C ASN A 85 -16.19 5.44 19.22
N ARG A 86 -15.64 5.33 18.01
CA ARG A 86 -14.37 5.95 17.64
C ARG A 86 -14.37 7.47 17.79
N GLY A 87 -15.52 8.13 17.65
CA GLY A 87 -15.64 9.58 17.86
C GLY A 87 -15.46 10.00 19.32
N PHE A 88 -15.78 9.14 20.28
CA PHE A 88 -15.62 9.42 21.70
C PHE A 88 -14.20 9.09 22.17
N TRP A 89 -13.69 7.91 21.80
CA TRP A 89 -12.40 7.41 22.30
C TRP A 89 -11.20 7.73 21.40
N ASN A 90 -11.40 8.28 20.19
CA ASN A 90 -10.39 8.40 19.13
C ASN A 90 -9.70 7.08 18.71
N ALA A 91 -10.15 5.95 19.27
CA ALA A 91 -9.61 4.61 19.07
C ALA A 91 -10.75 3.58 18.97
N SER A 92 -10.41 2.39 18.49
CA SER A 92 -11.32 1.24 18.54
C SER A 92 -11.32 0.67 19.95
N SER A 93 -12.41 0.87 20.70
CA SER A 93 -12.60 0.33 22.05
C SER A 93 -13.77 -0.66 22.09
N TYR A 94 -13.68 -1.70 22.92
CA TYR A 94 -14.78 -2.63 23.18
C TYR A 94 -15.75 -2.11 24.26
N ALA A 95 -15.34 -1.13 25.05
CA ALA A 95 -16.20 -0.47 26.01
C ALA A 95 -16.99 0.68 25.33
N PRO A 96 -18.26 0.89 25.70
CA PRO A 96 -19.04 2.03 25.21
C PRO A 96 -18.33 3.36 25.55
#